data_AF-A0A5R8LR62-F1
#
_entry.id   AF-A0A5R8LR62-F1
#
_cell.length_a   1.000
_cell.length_b   1.000
_cell.length_c   1.000
_cell.angle_alpha   90.00
_cell.angle_beta   90.00
_cell.angle_gamma   90.00
#
_symmetry.space_group_name_H-M   'P 1'
#
loop_
_entity.id
_entity.type
_entity.pdbx_description
1 polymer ?
#
loop_
_entity_poly.entity_id
_entity_poly.type
_entity_poly.pdbx_seq_one_letter_code
_entity_poly.pdbx_strand_id
1 'polypeptide(L)'
;MLWTTKNLLIVFIVLFTIKSYAQKTIEQDSLRITFIKNDKLKNKYPKTYSGTMPNGFRVTIMEVDIKILDFKKGKFDPNKLYLVSEKPKFQYRPLDIFIAEGKKDYSRFELVTKKRPKATSKMQEAYDPNIKDTYLDYKIEGVSGIKTPINIGTGEFPDTHVFHFRPKVITDGKILIYFSISSDIIKKGTLYYGNEIIAKTDLE
;
A
#
# COMPACT_ATOMS: atom_id res chain seq x y z
N MET A 1 -53.77 18.48 -11.98
CA MET A 1 -53.05 18.18 -10.73
C MET A 1 -51.77 19.01 -10.74
N LEU A 2 -51.86 20.25 -10.21
CA LEU A 2 -50.80 21.26 -10.28
C LEU A 2 -49.67 20.89 -9.33
N TRP A 3 -48.55 20.41 -9.86
CA TRP A 3 -47.31 20.38 -9.12
C TRP A 3 -46.88 21.83 -8.86
N THR A 4 -47.04 22.29 -7.63
CA THR A 4 -46.60 23.61 -7.18
C THR A 4 -45.09 23.71 -7.40
N THR A 5 -44.65 24.80 -8.04
CA THR A 5 -43.25 25.09 -8.37
C THR A 5 -42.28 24.98 -7.19
N LYS A 6 -42.78 25.11 -5.94
CA LYS A 6 -42.03 24.85 -4.71
C LYS A 6 -41.58 23.39 -4.54
N ASN A 7 -42.38 22.41 -4.96
CA ASN A 7 -42.05 21.00 -4.79
C ASN A 7 -41.01 20.52 -5.83
N LEU A 8 -40.93 21.19 -6.99
CA LEU A 8 -39.93 20.88 -8.01
C LEU A 8 -38.52 21.31 -7.60
N LEU A 9 -38.40 22.43 -6.86
CA LEU A 9 -37.11 22.98 -6.41
C LEU A 9 -36.43 22.08 -5.37
N ILE A 10 -37.22 21.46 -4.48
CA ILE A 10 -36.71 20.58 -3.41
C ILE A 10 -36.11 19.29 -4.00
N VAL A 11 -36.73 18.73 -5.05
CA VAL A 11 -36.19 17.56 -5.76
C VAL A 11 -34.86 17.88 -6.45
N PHE A 12 -34.71 19.09 -6.99
CA PHE A 12 -33.47 19.54 -7.63
C PHE A 12 -32.31 19.74 -6.65
N ILE A 13 -32.59 20.21 -5.43
CA ILE A 13 -31.58 20.39 -4.38
C ILE A 13 -31.09 19.04 -3.83
N VAL A 14 -31.98 18.04 -3.71
CA VAL A 14 -31.61 16.69 -3.27
C VAL A 14 -30.71 16.00 -4.31
N LEU A 15 -30.97 16.17 -5.60
CA LEU A 15 -30.15 15.61 -6.69
C LEU A 15 -28.75 16.22 -6.78
N PHE A 16 -28.54 17.45 -6.29
CA PHE A 16 -27.22 18.11 -6.28
C PHE A 16 -26.32 17.69 -5.10
N THR A 17 -26.85 16.96 -4.12
CA THR A 17 -26.06 16.49 -2.96
C THR A 17 -25.39 15.13 -3.17
N ILE A 18 -25.50 14.56 -4.37
CA ILE A 18 -24.73 13.37 -4.76
C ILE A 18 -23.27 13.80 -5.01
N LYS A 19 -22.55 14.14 -3.94
CA LYS A 19 -21.09 14.20 -3.96
C LYS A 19 -20.56 12.78 -4.11
N SER A 20 -20.59 12.26 -5.33
CA SER A 20 -19.78 11.13 -5.74
C SER A 20 -18.32 11.54 -5.72
N TYR A 21 -17.60 11.36 -4.61
CA TYR A 21 -16.14 11.20 -4.67
C TYR A 21 -15.65 10.31 -3.53
N ALA A 22 -15.53 9.02 -3.85
CA ALA A 22 -14.85 8.02 -3.06
C ALA A 22 -13.31 8.05 -3.29
N GLN A 23 -12.79 9.07 -3.97
CA GLN A 23 -11.36 9.16 -4.32
C GLN A 23 -10.64 10.02 -3.29
N LYS A 24 -9.55 9.51 -2.69
CA LYS A 24 -8.68 10.31 -1.82
C LYS A 24 -7.45 10.72 -2.60
N THR A 25 -7.21 12.02 -2.66
CA THR A 25 -6.05 12.60 -3.30
C THR A 25 -5.05 13.05 -2.25
N ILE A 26 -3.81 12.58 -2.37
CA ILE A 26 -2.68 12.96 -1.52
C ILE A 26 -1.72 13.77 -2.38
N GLU A 27 -1.42 14.99 -1.96
CA GLU A 27 -0.48 15.89 -2.63
C GLU A 27 0.85 15.90 -1.86
N GLN A 28 1.95 15.53 -2.53
CA GLN A 28 3.28 15.63 -1.92
C GLN A 28 4.37 15.95 -2.94
N ASP A 29 5.15 17.00 -2.65
CA ASP A 29 6.45 17.43 -3.22
C ASP A 29 6.56 17.60 -4.76
N SER A 30 5.58 17.14 -5.53
CA SER A 30 5.39 17.24 -7.01
C SER A 30 4.47 16.14 -7.55
N LEU A 31 4.02 15.21 -6.70
CA LEU A 31 3.21 14.06 -7.05
C LEU A 31 1.85 14.18 -6.36
N ARG A 32 0.79 14.21 -7.17
CA ARG A 32 -0.60 14.16 -6.68
C ARG A 32 -1.15 12.77 -6.94
N ILE A 33 -1.14 11.91 -5.92
CA ILE A 33 -1.63 10.54 -6.02
C ILE A 33 -3.10 10.51 -5.66
N THR A 34 -3.95 10.08 -6.60
CA THR A 34 -5.33 9.75 -6.30
C THR A 34 -5.48 8.24 -6.18
N PHE A 35 -5.93 7.83 -5.00
CA PHE A 35 -6.33 6.46 -4.72
C PHE A 35 -7.81 6.32 -5.07
N ILE A 36 -8.11 5.54 -6.12
CA ILE A 36 -9.48 5.38 -6.59
C ILE A 36 -10.16 4.24 -5.84
N LYS A 37 -11.25 4.57 -5.15
CA LYS A 37 -12.23 3.60 -4.65
C LYS A 37 -13.23 3.31 -5.76
N ASN A 38 -13.43 2.03 -6.08
CA ASN A 38 -14.33 1.61 -7.15
C ASN A 38 -15.55 0.87 -6.57
N ASP A 39 -16.61 1.63 -6.28
CA ASP A 39 -17.83 1.19 -5.59
C ASP A 39 -18.65 0.09 -6.31
N LYS A 40 -18.27 -0.32 -7.55
CA LYS A 40 -18.95 -1.40 -8.30
C LYS A 40 -18.54 -2.81 -7.88
N LEU A 41 -17.51 -2.97 -7.05
CA LEU A 41 -17.15 -4.26 -6.45
C LEU A 41 -17.63 -4.24 -5.00
N LYS A 42 -18.57 -5.14 -4.65
CA LYS A 42 -19.23 -5.25 -3.33
C LYS A 42 -18.27 -5.50 -2.14
N ASN A 43 -16.97 -5.64 -2.39
CA ASN A 43 -15.95 -5.88 -1.38
C ASN A 43 -15.15 -4.59 -1.14
N LYS A 44 -15.03 -4.19 0.13
CA LYS A 44 -14.34 -2.97 0.57
C LYS A 44 -12.90 -2.95 0.02
N TYR A 45 -12.49 -1.80 -0.52
CA TYR A 45 -11.14 -1.61 -1.07
C TYR A 45 -10.12 -1.26 0.03
N PRO A 46 -8.83 -1.62 -0.15
CA PRO A 46 -8.24 -2.40 -1.25
C PRO A 46 -8.81 -3.80 -1.43
N LYS A 47 -8.78 -4.34 -2.66
CA LYS A 47 -9.12 -5.76 -2.83
C LYS A 47 -8.12 -6.56 -2.03
N THR A 48 -8.62 -7.28 -1.05
CA THR A 48 -7.81 -8.07 -0.15
C THR A 48 -7.87 -9.52 -0.59
N TYR A 49 -6.71 -10.10 -0.84
CA TYR A 49 -6.56 -11.55 -1.05
C TYR A 49 -5.76 -12.12 0.11
N SER A 50 -6.21 -13.24 0.65
CA SER A 50 -5.54 -13.92 1.75
C SER A 50 -5.03 -15.27 1.26
N GLY A 51 -3.75 -15.56 1.47
CA GLY A 51 -3.15 -16.87 1.20
C GLY A 51 -2.30 -17.34 2.38
N THR A 52 -2.23 -18.65 2.60
CA THR A 52 -1.40 -19.23 3.67
C THR A 52 -0.10 -19.75 3.08
N MET A 53 1.03 -19.26 3.56
CA MET A 53 2.34 -19.83 3.23
C MET A 53 2.50 -21.22 3.87
N PRO A 54 3.37 -22.10 3.34
CA PRO A 54 3.57 -23.45 3.87
C PRO A 54 3.96 -23.53 5.36
N ASN A 55 4.53 -22.45 5.90
CA ASN A 55 4.88 -22.29 7.32
C ASN A 55 3.72 -21.74 8.19
N GLY A 56 2.50 -21.67 7.65
CA GLY A 56 1.30 -21.22 8.36
C GLY A 56 1.10 -19.71 8.40
N PHE A 57 1.98 -18.90 7.79
CA PHE A 57 1.83 -17.45 7.79
C PHE A 57 0.82 -16.99 6.76
N ARG A 58 -0.09 -16.10 7.16
CA ARG A 58 -1.04 -15.47 6.24
C ARG A 58 -0.39 -14.29 5.50
N VAL A 59 -0.55 -14.26 4.18
CA VAL A 59 -0.19 -13.14 3.32
C VAL A 59 -1.46 -12.47 2.87
N THR A 60 -1.52 -11.17 3.10
CA THR A 60 -2.62 -10.30 2.70
C THR A 60 -2.16 -9.42 1.55
N ILE A 61 -2.77 -9.57 0.39
CA ILE A 61 -2.48 -8.79 -0.82
C ILE A 61 -3.52 -7.71 -0.95
N MET A 62 -3.11 -6.46 -1.13
CA MET A 62 -3.96 -5.30 -1.31
C MET A 62 -3.76 -4.72 -2.70
N GLU A 63 -4.80 -4.77 -3.55
CA GLU A 63 -4.82 -4.04 -4.83
C GLU A 63 -5.27 -2.60 -4.62
N VAL A 64 -4.45 -1.65 -5.05
CA VAL A 64 -4.68 -0.21 -4.94
C VAL A 64 -4.43 0.44 -6.30
N ASP A 65 -5.39 1.21 -6.80
CA ASP A 65 -5.22 1.99 -8.03
C ASP A 65 -4.53 3.33 -7.70
N ILE A 66 -3.41 3.63 -8.36
CA ILE A 66 -2.69 4.90 -8.25
C ILE A 66 -2.89 5.70 -9.54
N LYS A 67 -3.43 6.92 -9.43
CA LYS A 67 -3.38 7.93 -10.49
C LYS A 67 -2.48 9.09 -10.11
N ILE A 68 -1.57 9.47 -10.98
CA ILE A 68 -0.75 10.67 -10.88
C ILE A 68 -1.47 11.78 -11.64
N LEU A 69 -1.93 12.80 -10.91
CA LEU A 69 -2.71 13.88 -11.51
C LEU A 69 -1.86 15.00 -12.14
N ASP A 70 -0.54 15.01 -11.92
CA ASP A 70 0.32 16.10 -12.36
C ASP A 70 1.40 15.58 -13.32
N PHE A 71 1.56 16.21 -14.49
CA PHE A 71 2.52 15.83 -15.54
C PHE A 71 4.01 16.01 -15.12
N LYS A 72 4.26 16.35 -13.85
CA LYS A 72 5.58 16.36 -13.24
C LYS A 72 5.95 14.92 -12.86
N LYS A 73 7.03 14.41 -13.44
CA LYS A 73 7.63 13.10 -13.13
C LYS A 73 8.11 13.05 -11.67
N GLY A 74 7.20 12.88 -10.72
CA GLY A 74 7.52 12.67 -9.31
C GLY A 74 8.01 11.23 -9.08
N LYS A 75 8.92 11.04 -8.12
CA LYS A 75 9.32 9.70 -7.68
C LYS A 75 8.30 9.18 -6.68
N PHE A 76 7.68 8.04 -6.97
CA PHE A 76 6.87 7.32 -6.00
C PHE A 76 7.79 6.58 -5.04
N ASP A 77 7.65 6.90 -3.75
CA ASP A 77 8.35 6.20 -2.67
C ASP A 77 7.44 5.16 -2.05
N PRO A 78 7.69 3.85 -2.26
CA PRO A 78 6.83 2.79 -1.74
C PRO A 78 6.99 2.58 -0.24
N ASN A 79 8.11 3.03 0.34
CA ASN A 79 8.38 2.83 1.76
C ASN A 79 7.50 3.69 2.66
N LYS A 80 6.83 4.70 2.08
CA LYS A 80 5.79 5.46 2.76
C LYS A 80 4.51 4.66 2.97
N LEU A 81 4.31 3.55 2.26
CA LEU A 81 3.19 2.66 2.48
C LEU A 81 3.39 1.83 3.75
N TYR A 82 2.36 1.77 4.58
CA TYR A 82 2.30 0.83 5.69
C TYR A 82 0.87 0.54 6.12
N LEU A 83 0.66 -0.62 6.72
CA LEU A 83 -0.63 -1.07 7.24
C LEU A 83 -0.60 -1.07 8.77
N VAL A 84 -1.64 -0.54 9.41
CA VAL A 84 -1.79 -0.62 10.86
C VAL A 84 -3.00 -1.48 11.19
N SER A 85 -2.80 -2.57 11.91
CA SER A 85 -3.91 -3.39 12.40
C SER A 85 -4.67 -2.69 13.53
N GLU A 86 -5.98 -2.92 13.59
CA GLU A 86 -6.83 -2.28 14.61
C GLU A 86 -6.60 -2.89 16.00
N LYS A 87 -6.61 -4.22 16.10
CA LYS A 87 -6.38 -4.99 17.33
C LYS A 87 -5.74 -6.36 17.03
N PRO A 88 -4.66 -6.74 17.73
CA PRO A 88 -3.72 -5.84 18.41
C PRO A 88 -3.12 -4.79 17.45
N LYS A 89 -2.59 -3.69 17.97
CA LYS A 89 -2.03 -2.59 17.14
C LYS A 89 -0.60 -2.91 16.70
N PHE A 90 -0.47 -3.32 15.44
CA PHE A 90 0.80 -3.57 14.79
C PHE A 90 0.93 -2.74 13.53
N GLN A 91 2.15 -2.27 13.24
CA GLN A 91 2.48 -1.56 12.01
C GLN A 91 3.29 -2.49 11.10
N TYR A 92 2.74 -2.82 9.94
CA TYR A 92 3.33 -3.69 8.94
C TYR A 92 3.88 -2.85 7.79
N ARG A 93 5.13 -3.11 7.41
CA ARG A 93 5.65 -2.65 6.11
C ARG A 93 5.23 -3.62 5.01
N PRO A 94 5.12 -3.16 3.76
CA PRO A 94 4.97 -4.06 2.62
C PRO A 94 6.12 -5.06 2.57
N LEU A 95 5.78 -6.32 2.34
CA LEU A 95 6.72 -7.39 2.02
C LEU A 95 7.16 -7.31 0.55
N ASP A 96 6.22 -6.99 -0.33
CA ASP A 96 6.46 -6.87 -1.76
C ASP A 96 5.48 -5.89 -2.40
N ILE A 97 5.87 -5.30 -3.54
CA ILE A 97 5.03 -4.38 -4.29
C ILE A 97 5.22 -4.63 -5.79
N PHE A 98 4.12 -4.81 -6.49
CA PHE A 98 4.08 -4.87 -7.95
C PHE A 98 3.31 -3.69 -8.50
N ILE A 99 3.68 -3.20 -9.67
CA ILE A 99 2.99 -2.14 -10.39
C ILE A 99 2.70 -2.58 -11.83
N ALA A 100 1.48 -2.34 -12.29
CA ALA A 100 1.12 -2.53 -13.68
C ALA A 100 1.81 -1.46 -14.54
N GLU A 101 2.71 -1.89 -15.42
CA GLU A 101 3.34 -1.04 -16.42
C GLU A 101 2.55 -1.18 -17.73
N GLY A 102 1.82 -0.13 -18.12
CA GLY A 102 0.94 -0.18 -19.29
C GLY A 102 -0.32 -1.03 -19.06
N LYS A 103 -0.76 -1.78 -20.08
CA LYS A 103 -2.08 -2.44 -20.08
C LYS A 103 -2.11 -3.87 -19.54
N LYS A 104 -0.98 -4.57 -19.31
CA LYS A 104 -1.02 -6.00 -18.93
C LYS A 104 0.11 -6.53 -18.01
N ASP A 105 1.29 -5.94 -17.99
CA ASP A 105 2.43 -6.53 -17.27
C ASP A 105 2.64 -5.90 -15.89
N TYR A 106 2.87 -6.72 -14.86
CA TYR A 106 3.25 -6.26 -13.53
C TYR A 106 4.76 -6.33 -13.37
N SER A 107 5.39 -5.20 -13.06
CA SER A 107 6.80 -5.14 -12.65
C SER A 107 6.89 -5.07 -11.12
N ARG A 108 7.88 -5.76 -10.57
CA ARG A 108 8.18 -5.70 -9.13
C ARG A 108 8.97 -4.43 -8.82
N PHE A 109 8.71 -3.79 -7.68
CA PHE A 109 9.64 -2.79 -7.16
C PHE A 109 10.95 -3.43 -6.72
N GLU A 110 12.06 -2.76 -6.99
CA GLU A 110 13.38 -3.21 -6.56
C GLU A 110 13.47 -3.15 -5.03
N LEU A 111 13.81 -4.29 -4.42
CA LEU A 111 14.14 -4.39 -3.01
C LEU A 111 15.61 -4.04 -2.81
N VAL A 112 15.90 -3.29 -1.76
CA VAL A 112 17.23 -2.90 -1.33
C VAL A 112 17.43 -3.19 0.15
N THR A 113 18.67 -3.35 0.58
CA THR A 113 19.02 -3.56 2.00
C THR A 113 20.21 -2.69 2.41
N LYS A 114 20.20 -2.27 3.68
CA LYS A 114 21.29 -1.47 4.28
C LYS A 114 22.48 -2.28 4.77
N LYS A 115 22.33 -3.60 4.92
CA LYS A 115 23.40 -4.50 5.33
C LYS A 115 23.86 -5.24 4.09
N ARG A 116 25.16 -5.20 3.78
CA ARG A 116 25.72 -5.91 2.63
C ARG A 116 25.52 -7.42 2.80
N PRO A 117 24.86 -8.10 1.85
CA PRO A 117 24.76 -9.55 1.86
C PRO A 117 26.12 -10.23 1.81
N LYS A 118 26.25 -11.35 2.52
CA LYS A 118 27.38 -12.27 2.40
C LYS A 118 27.31 -12.96 1.03
N ALA A 119 28.47 -13.15 0.41
CA ALA A 119 28.57 -13.39 -1.03
C ALA A 119 28.19 -14.81 -1.47
N THR A 120 27.03 -14.94 -2.15
CA THR A 120 26.67 -16.01 -3.11
C THR A 120 25.39 -15.70 -3.92
N SER A 121 24.64 -14.64 -3.61
CA SER A 121 23.33 -14.39 -4.20
C SER A 121 23.32 -13.22 -5.21
N LYS A 122 22.43 -13.29 -6.19
CA LYS A 122 22.05 -12.14 -7.06
C LYS A 122 21.58 -10.91 -6.26
N MET A 123 21.37 -11.04 -4.94
CA MET A 123 20.97 -9.94 -4.06
C MET A 123 22.12 -9.05 -3.60
N GLN A 124 23.39 -9.33 -3.94
CA GLN A 124 24.45 -8.35 -3.71
C GLN A 124 24.19 -7.03 -4.42
N GLU A 125 23.54 -7.06 -5.59
CA GLU A 125 23.13 -5.88 -6.36
C GLU A 125 22.03 -5.07 -5.65
N ALA A 126 21.27 -5.70 -4.76
CA ALA A 126 20.27 -5.05 -3.91
C ALA A 126 20.88 -4.30 -2.71
N TYR A 127 22.20 -4.36 -2.50
CA TYR A 127 22.84 -3.59 -1.45
C TYR A 127 23.02 -2.14 -1.87
N ASP A 128 22.23 -1.25 -1.28
CA ASP A 128 22.38 0.19 -1.45
C ASP A 128 22.05 0.90 -0.12
N PRO A 129 23.06 1.19 0.72
CA PRO A 129 22.84 1.79 2.03
C PRO A 129 22.39 3.25 1.95
N ASN A 130 22.54 3.90 0.78
CA ASN A 130 22.20 5.30 0.58
C ASN A 130 20.70 5.50 0.31
N ILE A 131 19.98 4.45 -0.10
CA ILE A 131 18.53 4.50 -0.22
C ILE A 131 17.92 4.56 1.18
N LYS A 132 17.30 5.69 1.50
CA LYS A 132 16.62 5.92 2.77
C LYS A 132 15.43 4.97 2.92
N ASP A 133 15.33 4.34 4.10
CA ASP A 133 14.13 3.60 4.52
C ASP A 133 13.15 4.59 5.16
N THR A 134 12.30 5.23 4.34
CA THR A 134 11.36 6.27 4.80
C THR A 134 10.21 5.74 5.63
N TYR A 135 9.96 4.41 5.65
CA TYR A 135 9.00 3.81 6.59
C TYR A 135 9.33 4.19 8.04
N LEU A 136 10.62 4.29 8.37
CA LEU A 136 11.08 4.63 9.71
C LEU A 136 10.73 6.06 10.14
N ASP A 137 10.41 6.94 9.18
CA ASP A 137 9.97 8.32 9.43
C ASP A 137 8.49 8.39 9.90
N TYR A 138 7.72 7.32 9.73
CA TYR A 138 6.27 7.29 9.97
C TYR A 138 5.87 6.29 11.06
N LYS A 139 6.66 6.21 12.13
CA LYS A 139 6.31 5.39 13.30
C LYS A 139 5.15 6.01 14.05
N ILE A 140 4.13 5.22 14.35
CA ILE A 140 2.97 5.66 15.13
C ILE A 140 3.17 5.31 16.59
N GLU A 141 2.95 6.30 17.47
CA GLU A 141 3.02 6.12 18.91
C GLU A 141 2.02 5.05 19.40
N GLY A 142 2.47 4.18 20.30
CA GLY A 142 1.64 3.09 20.84
C GLY A 142 1.32 1.97 19.84
N VAL A 143 1.99 1.93 18.68
CA VAL A 143 1.87 0.85 17.69
C VAL A 143 3.20 0.13 17.56
N SER A 144 3.18 -1.19 17.70
CA SER A 144 4.39 -2.01 17.58
C SER A 144 4.73 -2.26 16.11
N GLY A 145 5.90 -1.80 15.67
CA GLY A 145 6.40 -2.05 14.31
C GLY A 145 6.89 -3.49 14.14
N ILE A 146 6.36 -4.18 13.13
CA ILE A 146 6.78 -5.54 12.79
C ILE A 146 7.94 -5.47 11.80
N LYS A 147 9.05 -6.11 12.16
CA LYS A 147 10.18 -6.34 11.26
C LYS A 147 10.07 -7.74 10.70
N THR A 148 10.07 -7.86 9.37
CA THR A 148 10.05 -9.14 8.68
C THR A 148 11.42 -9.38 8.04
N PRO A 149 12.39 -9.95 8.77
CA PRO A 149 13.68 -10.29 8.18
C PRO A 149 13.50 -11.45 7.19
N ILE A 150 14.17 -11.35 6.04
CA ILE A 150 14.27 -12.41 5.05
C ILE A 150 15.66 -13.03 5.18
N ASN A 151 15.73 -14.33 5.41
CA ASN A 151 16.99 -15.08 5.34
C ASN A 151 17.32 -15.37 3.88
N ILE A 152 18.45 -14.86 3.40
CA ILE A 152 18.99 -15.13 2.06
C ILE A 152 20.22 -16.04 2.10
N GLY A 153 20.65 -16.44 3.30
CA GLY A 153 21.67 -17.45 3.52
C GLY A 153 21.06 -18.85 3.63
N THR A 154 21.84 -19.81 4.12
CA THR A 154 21.36 -21.16 4.41
C THR A 154 20.80 -21.24 5.84
N GLY A 155 20.22 -22.39 6.21
CA GLY A 155 19.82 -22.62 7.61
C GLY A 155 21.02 -22.65 8.57
N GLU A 156 22.14 -23.23 8.13
CA GLU A 156 23.39 -23.33 8.89
C GLU A 156 24.15 -21.99 8.94
N PHE A 157 24.11 -21.22 7.85
CA PHE A 157 24.75 -19.91 7.74
C PHE A 157 23.70 -18.85 7.40
N PRO A 158 22.83 -18.47 8.36
CA PRO A 158 21.79 -17.50 8.11
C PRO A 158 22.40 -16.13 7.80
N ASP A 159 21.87 -15.50 6.76
CA ASP A 159 22.13 -14.11 6.44
C ASP A 159 20.79 -13.38 6.33
N THR A 160 20.36 -12.81 7.44
CA THR A 160 19.05 -12.19 7.57
C THR A 160 19.13 -10.69 7.30
N HIS A 161 18.18 -10.22 6.48
CA HIS A 161 18.10 -8.85 6.03
C HIS A 161 16.67 -8.34 6.16
N VAL A 162 16.53 -7.10 6.62
CA VAL A 162 15.29 -6.34 6.45
C VAL A 162 15.44 -5.54 5.16
N PHE A 163 14.53 -5.78 4.22
CA PHE A 163 14.50 -5.08 2.95
C PHE A 163 13.54 -3.90 3.01
N HIS A 164 13.79 -2.94 2.12
CA HIS A 164 12.95 -1.79 1.79
C HIS A 164 13.03 -1.56 0.28
N PHE A 165 12.29 -0.62 -0.27
CA PHE A 165 12.15 -0.44 -1.72
C PHE A 165 12.97 0.73 -2.24
N ARG A 166 13.46 0.64 -3.48
CA ARG A 166 14.02 1.79 -4.19
C ARG A 166 12.88 2.66 -4.73
N PRO A 167 12.80 3.97 -4.39
CA PRO A 167 11.86 4.87 -5.02
C PRO A 167 12.12 4.97 -6.53
N LYS A 168 11.07 4.88 -7.33
CA LYS A 168 11.16 5.02 -8.80
C LYS A 168 10.12 5.98 -9.33
N VAL A 169 10.39 6.56 -10.50
CA VAL A 169 9.36 7.28 -11.25
C VAL A 169 8.39 6.25 -11.78
N ILE A 170 7.10 6.46 -11.52
CA ILE A 170 6.02 5.61 -12.05
C ILE A 170 5.09 6.47 -12.89
N THR A 171 4.36 5.82 -13.79
CA THR A 171 3.17 6.39 -14.42
C THR A 171 1.93 5.96 -13.66
N ASP A 172 0.76 6.44 -14.08
CA ASP A 172 -0.53 5.90 -13.65
C ASP A 172 -0.57 4.38 -13.82
N GLY A 173 -1.11 3.68 -12.83
CA GLY A 173 -1.13 2.23 -12.83
C GLY A 173 -1.75 1.63 -11.59
N LYS A 174 -2.01 0.33 -11.67
CA LYS A 174 -2.43 -0.46 -10.51
C LYS A 174 -1.22 -0.90 -9.73
N ILE A 175 -1.27 -0.82 -8.41
CA ILE A 175 -0.27 -1.45 -7.55
C ILE A 175 -0.88 -2.60 -6.74
N LEU A 176 -0.11 -3.66 -6.58
CA LEU A 176 -0.41 -4.77 -5.69
C LEU A 176 0.58 -4.71 -4.54
N ILE A 177 0.08 -4.56 -3.32
CA ILE A 177 0.89 -4.41 -2.10
C ILE A 177 0.70 -5.68 -1.26
N TYR A 178 1.79 -6.37 -0.96
CA TYR A 178 1.76 -7.62 -0.19
C TYR A 178 2.17 -7.33 1.24
N PHE A 179 1.37 -7.75 2.21
CA PHE A 179 1.68 -7.69 3.64
C PHE A 179 1.72 -9.10 4.22
N SER A 180 2.70 -9.38 5.09
CA SER A 180 2.71 -10.60 5.89
C SER A 180 2.03 -10.31 7.23
N ILE A 181 0.87 -10.93 7.47
CA ILE A 181 0.07 -10.74 8.67
C ILE A 181 0.10 -12.03 9.47
N SER A 182 0.80 -12.01 10.59
CA SER A 182 1.17 -13.20 11.36
C SER A 182 0.06 -13.78 12.24
N SER A 183 -1.21 -13.36 12.10
CA SER A 183 -2.26 -13.86 12.98
C SER A 183 -3.67 -13.75 12.43
N ASP A 184 -4.43 -14.82 12.63
CA ASP A 184 -5.83 -14.90 12.23
C ASP A 184 -6.75 -14.01 13.04
N ILE A 185 -6.35 -13.54 14.23
CA ILE A 185 -7.16 -12.60 15.03
C ILE A 185 -7.20 -11.18 14.43
N ILE A 186 -6.27 -10.85 13.53
CA ILE A 186 -6.19 -9.54 12.92
C ILE A 186 -7.15 -9.50 11.74
N LYS A 187 -8.30 -8.84 11.94
CA LYS A 187 -9.39 -8.81 10.95
C LYS A 187 -9.49 -7.49 10.19
N LYS A 188 -8.92 -6.41 10.72
CA LYS A 188 -9.07 -5.06 10.17
C LYS A 188 -7.78 -4.27 10.25
N GLY A 189 -7.58 -3.41 9.26
CA GLY A 189 -6.44 -2.52 9.20
C GLY A 189 -6.71 -1.22 8.48
N THR A 190 -5.83 -0.26 8.73
CA THR A 190 -5.81 1.03 8.05
C THR A 190 -4.51 1.14 7.25
N LEU A 191 -4.64 1.32 5.94
CA LEU A 191 -3.53 1.53 5.02
C LEU A 191 -3.17 3.02 5.01
N TYR A 192 -1.89 3.33 5.13
CA TYR A 192 -1.34 4.68 5.13
C TYR A 192 -0.34 4.88 3.99
N TYR A 193 -0.19 6.13 3.56
CA TYR A 193 0.92 6.63 2.76
C TYR A 193 1.51 7.85 3.44
N GLY A 194 2.68 7.70 4.05
CA GLY A 194 3.21 8.70 4.97
C GLY A 194 2.23 8.94 6.12
N ASN A 195 1.91 10.19 6.43
CA ASN A 195 0.97 10.52 7.51
C ASN A 195 -0.52 10.40 7.10
N GLU A 196 -0.80 10.04 5.86
CA GLU A 196 -2.14 10.07 5.31
C GLU A 196 -2.80 8.70 5.27
N ILE A 197 -4.01 8.59 5.83
CA ILE A 197 -4.84 7.38 5.69
C ILE A 197 -5.29 7.24 4.24
N ILE A 198 -4.91 6.16 3.56
CA ILE A 198 -5.42 5.85 2.22
C ILE A 198 -6.77 5.16 2.31
N ALA A 199 -6.86 4.10 3.11
CA ALA A 199 -8.02 3.23 3.17
C ALA A 199 -8.15 2.52 4.53
N LYS A 200 -9.39 2.15 4.88
CA LYS A 200 -9.67 1.19 5.95
C LYS A 200 -10.22 -0.08 5.30
N THR A 201 -9.71 -1.23 5.70
CA THR A 201 -10.02 -2.51 5.05
C THR A 201 -10.23 -3.62 6.04
N ASP A 202 -11.10 -4.55 5.67
CA ASP A 202 -11.13 -5.88 6.26
C ASP A 202 -9.92 -6.67 5.70
N LEU A 203 -9.33 -7.52 6.53
CA LEU A 203 -8.10 -8.29 6.28
C LEU A 203 -8.36 -9.79 6.23
N GLU A 204 -9.64 -10.16 6.15
CA GLU A 204 -10.16 -11.52 6.05
C GLU A 204 -10.43 -11.88 4.58
#